data_AF-A0A317YKH1-F1
#
_entry.id   AF-A0A317YKH1-F1
#
_cell.length_a   1.000
_cell.length_b   1.000
_cell.length_c   1.000
_cell.angle_alpha   90.00
_cell.angle_beta   90.00
_cell.angle_gamma   90.00
#
_symmetry.space_group_name_H-M   'P 1'
#
loop_
_entity.id
_entity.type
_entity.pdbx_description
1 polymer ?
#
loop_
_entity_poly.entity_id
_entity_poly.type
_entity_poly.pdbx_seq_one_letter_code
_entity_poly.pdbx_strand_id
1 'polypeptide(L)'
;TDVAITAKKAIESGVVGKPLVAGVQAMRRRKVPGWGVFTNKALQGGGSLIDYGCHLLDLSLWLLGKDMVPHEVLGKTYNQLSKQPNQINDWGTFDHTKFDVDDHVTSYITFANRASMQ
;
A
#
# COMPACT_ATOMS: atom_id res chain seq x y z
N THR A 1 13.17 -9.29 -3.64
CA THR A 1 13.91 -9.05 -4.90
C THR A 1 15.36 -8.74 -4.57
N ASP A 2 16.29 -8.91 -5.51
CA ASP A 2 17.71 -8.58 -5.28
C ASP A 2 17.91 -7.11 -4.91
N VAL A 3 17.09 -6.22 -5.48
CA VAL A 3 17.04 -4.80 -5.12
C VAL A 3 16.68 -4.62 -3.64
N ALA A 4 15.63 -5.28 -3.15
CA ALA A 4 15.23 -5.20 -1.74
C ALA A 4 16.31 -5.75 -0.80
N ILE A 5 16.95 -6.87 -1.17
CA ILE A 5 18.05 -7.47 -0.39
C ILE A 5 19.25 -6.52 -0.35
N THR A 6 19.58 -5.88 -1.46
CA THR A 6 20.68 -4.91 -1.54
C THR A 6 20.39 -3.67 -0.70
N ALA A 7 19.17 -3.14 -0.78
CA ALA A 7 18.74 -2.00 0.03
C ALA A 7 18.81 -2.32 1.53
N LYS A 8 18.35 -3.52 1.92
CA LYS A 8 18.44 -3.98 3.32
C LYS A 8 19.86 -4.00 3.83
N LYS A 9 20.79 -4.60 3.05
CA LYS A 9 22.22 -4.64 3.40
C LYS A 9 22.82 -3.25 3.56
N ALA A 10 22.46 -2.29 2.70
CA ALA A 10 22.95 -0.92 2.79
C ALA A 10 22.43 -0.18 4.03
N ILE A 11 21.19 -0.42 4.44
CA ILE A 11 20.62 0.14 5.68
C ILE A 11 21.32 -0.50 6.89
N GLU A 12 21.45 -1.82 6.92
CA GLU A 12 22.08 -2.56 8.04
C GLU A 12 23.57 -2.28 8.19
N SER A 13 24.29 -2.00 7.10
CA SER A 13 25.70 -1.60 7.13
C SER A 13 25.91 -0.13 7.51
N GLY A 14 24.83 0.63 7.73
CA GLY A 14 24.89 2.02 8.17
C GLY A 14 25.16 3.03 7.07
N VAL A 15 25.17 2.64 5.79
CA VAL A 15 25.41 3.54 4.64
C VAL A 15 24.38 4.66 4.58
N VAL A 16 23.14 4.38 4.96
CA VAL A 16 22.01 5.33 4.96
C VAL A 16 21.90 6.09 6.30
N GLY A 17 22.68 5.70 7.31
CA GLY A 17 22.55 6.22 8.68
C GLY A 17 21.23 5.81 9.35
N LYS A 18 20.79 6.61 10.33
CA LYS A 18 19.52 6.35 11.04
C LYS A 18 18.34 6.87 10.21
N PRO A 19 17.34 6.03 9.87
CA PRO A 19 16.17 6.49 9.15
C PRO A 19 15.37 7.53 9.95
N LEU A 20 15.00 8.63 9.30
CA LEU A 20 14.18 9.70 9.88
C LEU A 20 12.80 9.79 9.22
N VAL A 21 12.76 9.68 7.88
CA VAL A 21 11.54 9.79 7.08
C VAL A 21 11.59 8.73 5.98
N ALA A 22 10.48 8.02 5.78
CA ALA A 22 10.28 7.09 4.68
C ALA A 22 9.11 7.55 3.81
N GLY A 23 9.29 7.54 2.48
CA GLY A 23 8.22 7.76 1.52
C GLY A 23 7.92 6.46 0.78
N VAL A 24 6.66 6.05 0.79
CA VAL A 24 6.19 4.79 0.20
C VAL A 24 5.08 5.10 -0.79
N GLN A 25 5.34 4.80 -2.07
CA GLN A 25 4.36 5.01 -3.12
C GLN A 25 4.08 3.70 -3.87
N ALA A 26 2.87 3.18 -3.71
CA ALA A 26 2.33 2.08 -4.50
C ALA A 26 1.35 2.64 -5.52
N MET A 27 1.63 2.46 -6.81
CA MET A 27 0.68 2.79 -7.85
C MET A 27 0.52 1.65 -8.83
N ARG A 28 -0.69 1.09 -8.87
CA ARG A 28 -1.12 0.11 -9.87
C ARG A 28 -2.29 0.72 -10.63
N ARG A 29 -2.23 0.64 -11.97
CA ARG A 29 -3.28 1.19 -12.85
C ARG A 29 -3.87 0.04 -13.66
N ARG A 30 -5.19 0.07 -13.87
CA ARG A 30 -5.90 -0.70 -14.91
C ARG A 30 -5.72 -2.23 -14.85
N LYS A 31 -5.75 -2.81 -13.65
CA LYS A 31 -5.65 -4.28 -13.44
C LYS A 31 -6.61 -4.77 -12.36
N VAL A 32 -7.87 -4.36 -12.47
CA VAL A 32 -8.96 -4.83 -11.59
C VAL A 32 -9.47 -6.16 -12.15
N PRO A 33 -9.51 -7.25 -11.35
CA PRO A 33 -10.17 -8.48 -11.76
C PRO A 33 -11.66 -8.25 -12.02
N GLY A 34 -12.12 -8.55 -13.24
CA GLY A 34 -13.55 -8.57 -13.59
C GLY A 34 -14.27 -9.84 -13.14
N TRP A 35 -13.51 -10.83 -12.63
CA TRP A 35 -13.98 -12.14 -12.18
C TRP A 35 -13.87 -12.29 -10.67
N GLY A 36 -14.61 -13.26 -10.12
CA GLY A 36 -14.55 -13.60 -8.70
C GLY A 36 -15.15 -12.52 -7.81
N VAL A 37 -14.55 -12.34 -6.62
CA VAL A 37 -15.12 -11.52 -5.53
C VAL A 37 -14.17 -10.41 -5.07
N PHE A 38 -13.13 -10.11 -5.84
CA PHE A 38 -12.09 -9.13 -5.48
C PHE A 38 -12.66 -7.76 -5.09
N THR A 39 -13.73 -7.35 -5.76
CA THR A 39 -14.35 -6.04 -5.55
C THR A 39 -15.42 -6.03 -4.45
N ASN A 40 -15.55 -7.11 -3.68
CA ASN A 40 -16.52 -7.30 -2.60
C ASN A 40 -15.85 -7.25 -1.21
N LYS A 41 -16.15 -6.22 -0.43
CA LYS A 41 -15.56 -5.90 0.86
C LYS A 41 -15.94 -6.90 1.94
N ALA A 42 -17.15 -7.44 1.91
CA ALA A 42 -17.56 -8.45 2.89
C ALA A 42 -16.75 -9.75 2.75
N LEU A 43 -16.33 -10.09 1.52
CA LEU A 43 -15.58 -11.31 1.23
C LEU A 43 -14.05 -11.10 1.19
N GLN A 44 -13.58 -9.88 0.95
CA GLN A 44 -12.14 -9.57 0.84
C GLN A 44 -11.60 -8.76 2.03
N GLY A 45 -12.44 -8.00 2.74
CA GLY A 45 -12.06 -7.10 3.82
C GLY A 45 -11.62 -5.70 3.37
N GLY A 46 -11.21 -5.54 2.12
CA GLY A 46 -10.67 -4.30 1.57
C GLY A 46 -10.17 -4.48 0.13
N GLY A 47 -9.55 -3.44 -0.42
CA GLY A 47 -9.11 -3.38 -1.81
C GLY A 47 -7.64 -3.06 -1.90
N SER A 48 -7.31 -1.90 -2.46
CA SER A 48 -5.95 -1.47 -2.76
C SER A 48 -4.97 -1.59 -1.59
N LEU A 49 -5.40 -1.29 -0.36
CA LEU A 49 -4.54 -1.38 0.82
C LEU A 49 -4.17 -2.82 1.16
N ILE A 50 -5.13 -3.73 1.20
CA ILE A 50 -4.87 -5.10 1.64
C ILE A 50 -4.34 -6.00 0.52
N ASP A 51 -4.61 -5.69 -0.75
CA ASP A 51 -4.11 -6.42 -1.91
C ASP A 51 -2.68 -5.99 -2.26
N TYR A 52 -2.40 -4.69 -2.22
CA TYR A 52 -1.13 -4.15 -2.72
C TYR A 52 -0.37 -3.33 -1.68
N GLY A 53 -1.06 -2.46 -0.94
CA GLY A 53 -0.45 -1.62 0.08
C GLY A 53 0.25 -2.41 1.19
N CYS A 54 -0.29 -3.56 1.59
CA CYS A 54 0.25 -4.42 2.64
C CYS A 54 1.67 -4.91 2.34
N HIS A 55 1.96 -5.23 1.08
CA HIS A 55 3.28 -5.68 0.65
C HIS A 55 4.32 -4.57 0.73
N LEU A 56 3.92 -3.33 0.43
CA LEU A 56 4.81 -2.19 0.52
C LEU A 56 5.00 -1.75 1.96
N LEU A 57 3.95 -1.82 2.77
CA LEU A 57 4.03 -1.59 4.21
C LEU A 57 5.00 -2.58 4.86
N ASP A 58 4.84 -3.87 4.59
CA ASP A 58 5.73 -4.94 5.08
C ASP A 58 7.18 -4.72 4.63
N LEU A 59 7.40 -4.48 3.33
CA LEU A 59 8.74 -4.20 2.80
C LEU A 59 9.37 -2.98 3.46
N SER A 60 8.61 -1.91 3.67
CA SER A 60 9.11 -0.67 4.27
C SER A 60 9.50 -0.88 5.73
N LEU A 61 8.66 -1.56 6.51
CA LEU A 61 8.98 -1.91 7.90
C LEU A 61 10.19 -2.85 7.98
N TRP A 62 10.27 -3.84 7.09
CA TRP A 62 11.42 -4.75 7.02
C TRP A 62 12.73 -4.02 6.69
N LEU A 63 12.70 -3.07 5.76
CA LEU A 63 13.86 -2.25 5.40
C LEU A 63 14.28 -1.34 6.57
N LEU A 64 13.33 -0.61 7.17
CA LEU A 64 13.59 0.36 8.24
C LEU A 64 13.99 -0.30 9.57
N GLY A 65 13.59 -1.56 9.79
CA GLY A 65 14.03 -2.39 10.89
C GLY A 65 13.16 -2.32 12.16
N LYS A 66 13.57 -3.10 13.16
CA LYS A 66 12.78 -3.42 14.36
C LYS A 66 12.40 -2.22 15.25
N ASP A 67 13.11 -1.10 15.11
CA ASP A 67 12.86 0.09 15.93
C ASP A 67 11.67 0.93 15.41
N MET A 68 11.08 0.55 14.28
CA MET A 68 9.87 1.16 13.71
C MET A 68 8.60 0.63 14.37
N VAL A 69 8.46 0.92 15.66
CA VAL A 69 7.24 0.64 16.43
C VAL A 69 6.23 1.77 16.17
N PRO A 70 5.07 1.50 15.51
CA PRO A 70 4.09 2.53 15.20
C PRO A 70 3.57 3.19 16.49
N HIS A 71 3.47 4.52 16.48
CA HIS A 71 2.96 5.33 17.58
C HIS A 71 1.58 5.91 17.25
N GLU A 72 1.45 6.53 16.07
CA GLU A 72 0.18 7.05 15.57
C GLU A 72 0.05 6.79 14.07
N VAL A 73 -1.18 6.52 13.62
CA VAL A 73 -1.52 6.36 12.21
C VAL A 73 -2.71 7.25 11.89
N LEU A 74 -2.53 8.18 10.96
CA LEU A 74 -3.60 8.94 10.33
C LEU A 74 -3.80 8.40 8.91
N GLY A 75 -4.99 7.88 8.61
CA GLY A 75 -5.28 7.29 7.30
C GLY A 75 -6.62 7.72 6.71
N LYS A 76 -6.70 7.70 5.37
CA LYS A 76 -7.95 7.88 4.61
C LYS A 76 -8.02 6.86 3.48
N THR A 77 -9.20 6.30 3.29
CA THR A 77 -9.52 5.38 2.20
C THR A 77 -10.54 6.01 1.24
N TYR A 78 -10.44 5.66 -0.02
CA TYR A 78 -11.21 6.22 -1.13
C TYR A 78 -11.79 5.08 -1.98
N ASN A 79 -12.91 5.35 -2.65
CA ASN A 79 -13.56 4.47 -3.63
C ASN A 79 -14.36 5.36 -4.59
N GLN A 80 -13.66 6.27 -5.27
CA GLN A 80 -14.27 7.23 -6.18
C GLN A 80 -13.92 6.95 -7.64
N LEU A 81 -12.68 6.52 -7.91
CA LEU A 81 -12.21 6.20 -9.25
C LEU A 81 -12.87 4.92 -9.74
N SER A 82 -12.90 3.86 -8.93
CA SER A 82 -13.50 2.57 -9.30
C SER A 82 -15.02 2.62 -9.51
N LYS A 83 -15.68 3.72 -9.13
CA LYS A 83 -17.11 3.96 -9.37
C LYS A 83 -17.41 4.61 -10.72
N GLN A 84 -16.39 5.11 -11.43
CA GLN A 84 -16.59 5.75 -12.73
C GLN A 84 -17.00 4.71 -13.78
N PRO A 85 -18.02 4.99 -14.62
CA PRO A 85 -18.37 4.11 -15.73
C PRO A 85 -17.30 4.17 -16.84
N ASN A 86 -17.29 3.15 -17.70
CA ASN A 86 -16.46 3.08 -18.92
C ASN A 86 -14.94 3.21 -18.67
N GLN A 87 -14.44 2.74 -17.52
CA GLN A 87 -13.00 2.72 -17.27
C GLN A 87 -12.27 1.73 -18.18
N ILE A 88 -11.10 2.16 -18.66
CA ILE A 88 -10.17 1.28 -19.38
C ILE A 88 -9.47 0.39 -18.35
N ASN A 89 -9.60 -0.92 -18.51
CA ASN A 89 -8.98 -1.91 -17.64
C ASN A 89 -8.35 -3.02 -18.48
N ASP A 90 -7.08 -3.34 -18.21
CA ASP A 90 -6.30 -4.27 -19.04
C ASP A 90 -6.79 -5.73 -18.88
N TRP A 91 -7.56 -6.02 -17.84
CA TRP A 91 -8.10 -7.35 -17.51
C TRP A 91 -9.58 -7.52 -17.87
N GLY A 92 -10.09 -6.69 -18.78
CA GLY A 92 -11.49 -6.71 -19.19
C GLY A 92 -12.38 -5.82 -18.34
N THR A 93 -13.68 -5.90 -18.50
CA THR A 93 -14.64 -5.05 -17.77
C THR A 93 -14.86 -5.53 -16.35
N PHE A 94 -15.16 -4.60 -15.44
CA PHE A 94 -15.64 -4.89 -14.09
C PHE A 94 -16.90 -4.06 -13.79
N ASP A 95 -17.74 -4.56 -12.88
CA ASP A 95 -18.96 -3.88 -12.49
C ASP A 95 -18.66 -2.75 -11.48
N HIS A 96 -18.49 -1.54 -11.99
CA HIS A 96 -18.21 -0.35 -11.19
C HIS A 96 -19.31 -0.04 -10.16
N THR A 97 -20.56 -0.47 -10.40
CA THR A 97 -21.67 -0.24 -9.46
C THR A 97 -21.51 -1.08 -8.19
N LYS A 98 -20.96 -2.29 -8.33
CA LYS A 98 -20.76 -3.26 -7.24
C LYS A 98 -19.40 -3.17 -6.55
N PHE A 99 -18.46 -2.36 -7.05
CA PHE A 99 -17.13 -2.23 -6.45
C PHE A 99 -17.17 -1.53 -5.09
N ASP A 100 -17.06 -2.23 -3.97
CA ASP A 100 -17.28 -1.66 -2.62
C ASP A 100 -16.03 -1.67 -1.72
N VAL A 101 -14.86 -2.01 -2.28
CA VAL A 101 -13.55 -1.95 -1.63
C VAL A 101 -12.82 -0.61 -1.90
N ASP A 102 -11.73 -0.31 -1.19
CA ASP A 102 -10.94 0.89 -1.43
C ASP A 102 -10.14 0.82 -2.75
N ASP A 103 -10.08 1.94 -3.48
CA ASP A 103 -9.31 2.10 -4.73
C ASP A 103 -8.05 2.97 -4.55
N HIS A 104 -7.99 3.71 -3.46
CA HIS A 104 -6.84 4.48 -3.03
C HIS A 104 -6.82 4.60 -1.51
N VAL A 105 -5.63 4.57 -0.95
CA VAL A 105 -5.37 4.84 0.47
C VAL A 105 -4.18 5.77 0.58
N THR A 106 -4.29 6.74 1.48
CA THR A 106 -3.17 7.57 1.94
C THR A 106 -3.08 7.47 3.45
N SER A 107 -1.85 7.51 3.96
CA SER A 107 -1.59 7.46 5.40
C SER A 107 -0.38 8.28 5.78
N TYR A 108 -0.32 8.65 7.05
CA TYR A 108 0.87 9.15 7.70
C TYR A 108 1.07 8.38 9.01
N ILE A 109 2.24 7.80 9.18
CA ILE A 109 2.60 6.98 10.34
C ILE A 109 3.74 7.68 11.08
N THR A 110 3.59 7.88 12.38
CA THR A 110 4.70 8.24 13.26
C THR A 110 5.14 7.03 14.07
N PHE A 111 6.43 6.93 14.37
CA PHE A 111 7.01 5.85 15.15
C PHE A 111 7.48 6.35 16.51
N ALA A 112 7.59 5.45 17.50
CA ALA A 112 8.03 5.79 18.85
C ALA A 112 9.42 6.46 18.91
N ASN A 113 10.28 6.16 17.93
CA ASN A 113 11.61 6.77 17.77
C ASN A 113 11.60 8.15 17.08
N ARG A 114 10.40 8.72 16.84
CA ARG A 114 10.11 9.98 16.13
C ARG A 114 10.36 9.96 14.61
N ALA A 115 10.67 8.81 14.02
CA ALA A 115 10.66 8.69 12.57
C ALA A 115 9.21 8.78 12.03
N SER A 116 9.07 9.05 10.74
CA SER A 116 7.77 9.05 10.07
C SER A 116 7.79 8.31 8.74
N MET A 117 6.60 7.88 8.30
CA MET A 117 6.39 7.25 7.01
C MET A 117 5.09 7.77 6.38
N GLN A 118 5.13 8.08 5.08
CA GLN A 118 3.98 8.47 4.27
C GLN A 118 3.82 7.52 3.09
#